data_AF-A0A5A7RKI1-F1
#
_entry.id   AF-A0A5A7RKI1-F1
#
_cell.length_a   1.000
_cell.length_b   1.000
_cell.length_c   1.000
_cell.angle_alpha   90.00
_cell.angle_beta   90.00
_cell.angle_gamma   90.00
#
_symmetry.space_group_name_H-M   'P 1'
#
loop_
_entity.id
_entity.type
_entity.pdbx_description
1 polymer ?
#
loop_
_entity_poly.entity_id
_entity_poly.type
_entity_poly.pdbx_seq_one_letter_code
_entity_poly.pdbx_strand_id
1 'polypeptide(L)'
;YPALGVLLQPSLIKHAIYFYGCLFSRLLDAFEGKIGSSIETAVSNKIKDAIVKLDSLLQSLPKEVPVTEIATLNVTLVDDPDFSGSSVDLEIDGLISSKNEVAHTTHNHRLLQDSFACKEADKMVRISLHEDVLGSASSVYFEASKMHWMIDKASDQTLMNTAGWRFIVPQLYKMYPNHDLNLNLSVSSNPTIKIKKQQIIAQIPLDVVIDVLDGEELVPVVCIYTVIRASVSAEISQNVVSGVLKLMDFTMSLKWSHIGDLHMHLIQTIMSTTLKTVIVPYINLKLGKGFQIPSFHGYKLQDAQFICSDSWIVICSNVAPFSIILPRVVSIN
;
A
#
# COMPACT_ATOMS: atom_id res chain seq x y z
N TYR A 1 -12.62 -74.78 43.53
CA TYR A 1 -11.45 -74.09 44.11
C TYR A 1 -10.62 -75.12 44.83
N PRO A 2 -9.36 -75.32 44.40
CA PRO A 2 -8.31 -74.47 44.95
C PRO A 2 -7.57 -73.69 43.87
N ALA A 3 -7.23 -72.46 44.25
CA ALA A 3 -6.46 -71.52 43.47
C ALA A 3 -5.01 -72.01 43.36
N LEU A 4 -4.54 -72.18 42.12
CA LEU A 4 -3.10 -72.11 41.81
C LEU A 4 -2.67 -70.66 42.01
N GLY A 5 -2.41 -70.28 43.27
CA GLY A 5 -1.65 -69.08 43.58
C GLY A 5 -0.19 -69.36 43.26
N VAL A 6 0.22 -69.14 42.02
CA VAL A 6 1.63 -69.10 41.64
C VAL A 6 2.24 -67.91 42.39
N LEU A 7 2.84 -68.20 43.53
CA LEU A 7 3.76 -67.31 44.24
C LEU A 7 4.94 -67.05 43.30
N LEU A 8 4.80 -66.01 42.47
CA LEU A 8 5.94 -65.39 41.80
C LEU A 8 6.89 -64.90 42.89
N GLN A 9 7.94 -65.67 43.14
CA GLN A 9 8.98 -65.32 44.08
C GLN A 9 9.51 -63.92 43.72
N PRO A 10 9.55 -62.95 44.66
CA PRO A 10 10.06 -61.59 44.40
C PRO A 10 11.49 -61.58 43.83
N SER A 11 12.27 -62.62 44.10
CA SER A 11 13.59 -62.85 43.51
C SER A 11 13.53 -63.13 42.01
N LEU A 12 12.61 -63.98 41.54
CA LEU A 12 12.42 -64.31 40.11
C LEU A 12 11.95 -63.10 39.30
N ILE A 13 11.06 -62.26 39.86
CA ILE A 13 10.66 -60.99 39.24
C ILE A 13 11.86 -60.03 39.12
N LYS A 14 12.68 -59.90 40.18
CA LYS A 14 13.91 -59.09 40.12
C LYS A 14 14.88 -59.59 39.05
N HIS A 15 15.15 -60.90 39.00
CA HIS A 15 16.07 -61.46 38.01
C HIS A 15 15.57 -61.28 36.57
N ALA A 16 14.26 -61.43 36.34
CA ALA A 16 13.67 -61.13 35.04
C ALA A 16 13.84 -59.66 34.66
N ILE A 17 13.54 -58.71 35.56
CA ILE A 17 13.70 -57.27 35.31
C ILE A 17 15.17 -56.93 34.99
N TYR A 18 16.13 -57.47 35.75
CA TYR A 18 17.56 -57.27 35.48
C TYR A 18 17.99 -57.88 34.15
N PHE A 19 17.48 -59.07 33.81
CA PHE A 19 17.79 -59.74 32.55
C PHE A 19 17.27 -58.95 31.36
N TYR A 20 16.00 -58.54 31.36
CA TYR A 20 15.41 -57.69 30.31
C TYR A 20 16.12 -56.34 30.20
N GLY A 21 16.48 -55.71 31.32
CA GLY A 21 17.24 -54.46 31.33
C GLY A 21 18.64 -54.61 30.72
N CYS A 22 19.36 -55.69 31.03
CA CYS A 22 20.69 -55.96 30.47
C CYS A 22 20.62 -56.29 28.96
N LEU A 23 19.59 -57.03 28.54
CA LEU A 23 19.37 -57.35 27.13
C LEU A 23 19.02 -56.09 26.34
N PHE A 24 18.17 -55.23 26.89
CA PHE A 24 17.84 -53.94 26.29
C PHE A 24 19.05 -53.01 26.21
N SER A 25 19.89 -52.95 27.25
CA SER A 25 21.13 -52.17 27.25
C SER A 25 22.11 -52.63 26.17
N ARG A 26 22.36 -53.95 26.07
CA ARG A 26 23.26 -54.48 25.02
C ARG A 26 22.71 -54.29 23.61
N LEU A 27 21.39 -54.34 23.46
CA LEU A 27 20.74 -54.09 22.18
C LEU A 27 20.81 -52.60 21.81
N LEU A 28 20.68 -51.70 22.79
CA LEU A 28 20.96 -50.29 22.59
C LEU A 28 22.43 -50.08 22.20
N ASP A 29 23.40 -50.58 22.96
CA ASP A 29 24.84 -50.42 22.67
C ASP A 29 25.22 -50.94 21.27
N ALA A 30 24.60 -52.04 20.82
CA ALA A 30 24.86 -52.63 19.51
C ALA A 30 24.25 -51.86 18.32
N PHE A 31 23.13 -51.15 18.54
CA PHE A 31 22.39 -50.45 17.48
C PHE A 31 22.43 -48.93 17.59
N GLU A 32 22.90 -48.35 18.70
CA GLU A 32 22.92 -46.91 18.96
C GLU A 32 23.58 -46.15 17.83
N GLY A 33 24.78 -46.56 17.39
CA GLY A 33 25.47 -45.92 16.27
C GLY A 33 24.71 -46.05 14.93
N LYS A 34 24.02 -47.17 14.71
CA LYS A 34 23.24 -47.42 13.49
C LYS A 34 21.92 -46.64 13.49
N ILE A 35 21.27 -46.52 14.65
CA ILE A 35 20.06 -45.72 14.86
C ILE A 35 20.42 -44.23 14.71
N GLY A 36 21.49 -43.77 15.37
CA GLY A 36 21.98 -42.40 15.28
C GLY A 36 22.29 -41.98 13.85
N SER A 37 23.11 -42.76 13.14
CA SER A 37 23.44 -42.48 11.73
C SER A 37 22.23 -42.52 10.79
N SER A 38 21.28 -43.43 11.02
CA SER A 38 20.04 -43.50 10.23
C SER A 38 19.15 -42.28 10.46
N ILE A 39 19.02 -41.82 11.71
CA ILE A 39 18.27 -40.60 12.06
C ILE A 39 18.95 -39.38 11.46
N GLU A 40 20.27 -39.23 11.64
CA GLU A 40 21.04 -38.10 11.09
C GLU A 40 20.90 -38.02 9.56
N THR A 41 20.98 -39.16 8.88
CA THR A 41 20.78 -39.25 7.43
C THR A 41 19.35 -38.88 7.03
N ALA A 42 18.35 -39.42 7.74
CA ALA A 42 16.95 -39.13 7.46
C ALA A 42 16.60 -37.64 7.67
N VAL A 43 17.08 -37.05 8.77
CA VAL A 43 16.90 -35.62 9.09
C VAL A 43 17.62 -34.76 8.05
N SER A 44 18.87 -35.07 7.72
CA SER A 44 19.66 -34.33 6.72
C SER A 44 18.99 -34.33 5.35
N ASN A 45 18.46 -35.48 4.92
CA ASN A 45 17.73 -35.58 3.66
C ASN A 45 16.44 -34.76 3.69
N LYS A 46 15.69 -34.77 4.79
CA LYS A 46 14.49 -33.93 4.94
C LYS A 46 14.79 -32.44 4.92
N ILE A 47 15.91 -32.01 5.49
CA ILE A 47 16.35 -30.61 5.43
C ILE A 47 16.70 -30.23 3.99
N LYS A 48 17.44 -31.07 3.27
CA LYS A 48 17.76 -30.84 1.85
C LYS A 48 16.50 -30.72 0.99
N ASP A 49 15.55 -31.63 1.17
CA ASP A 49 14.25 -31.57 0.48
C ASP A 49 13.50 -30.27 0.79
N ALA A 50 13.55 -29.79 2.03
CA ALA A 50 12.90 -28.55 2.44
C ALA A 50 13.57 -27.31 1.81
N ILE A 51 14.90 -27.28 1.71
CA ILE A 51 15.66 -26.20 1.05
C ILE A 51 15.28 -26.13 -0.43
N VAL A 52 15.23 -27.27 -1.13
CA VAL A 52 14.84 -27.32 -2.55
C VAL A 52 13.40 -26.81 -2.75
N LYS A 53 12.48 -27.16 -1.83
CA LYS A 53 11.11 -26.64 -1.87
C LYS A 53 11.06 -25.13 -1.64
N LEU A 54 11.85 -24.62 -0.70
CA LEU A 54 11.92 -23.19 -0.41
C LEU A 54 12.45 -22.40 -1.62
N ASP A 55 13.52 -22.90 -2.24
CA ASP A 55 14.08 -22.31 -3.47
C ASP A 55 13.05 -22.25 -4.60
N SER A 56 12.34 -23.37 -4.84
CA SER A 56 11.26 -23.39 -5.84
C SER A 56 10.13 -22.39 -5.53
N LEU A 57 9.79 -22.17 -4.26
CA LEU A 57 8.77 -21.20 -3.87
C LEU A 57 9.25 -19.76 -4.10
N LEU A 58 10.49 -19.45 -3.73
CA LEU A 58 11.08 -18.12 -3.96
C LEU A 58 11.17 -17.79 -5.46
N GLN A 59 11.56 -18.77 -6.28
CA GLN A 59 11.59 -18.62 -7.74
C GLN A 59 10.18 -18.48 -8.37
N SER A 60 9.14 -18.97 -7.70
CA SER A 60 7.75 -18.86 -8.17
C SER A 60 7.09 -17.53 -7.83
N LEU A 61 7.74 -16.67 -7.03
CA LEU A 61 7.20 -15.37 -6.70
C LEU A 61 6.98 -14.55 -7.98
N PRO A 62 5.83 -13.88 -8.12
CA PRO A 62 5.58 -13.05 -9.29
C PRO A 62 6.62 -11.93 -9.34
N LYS A 63 7.02 -11.52 -10.55
CA LYS A 63 7.87 -10.35 -10.77
C LYS A 63 7.09 -9.04 -10.79
N GLU A 64 5.80 -9.13 -11.10
CA GLU A 64 4.89 -8.00 -11.18
C GLU A 64 3.57 -8.34 -10.50
N VAL A 65 3.02 -7.39 -9.75
CA VAL A 65 1.72 -7.51 -9.07
C VAL A 65 0.80 -6.40 -9.58
N PRO A 66 -0.36 -6.70 -10.16
CA PRO A 66 -1.31 -5.67 -10.56
C PRO A 66 -1.85 -4.95 -9.33
N VAL A 67 -1.70 -3.62 -9.31
CA VAL A 67 -2.23 -2.75 -8.24
C VAL A 67 -3.61 -2.26 -8.64
N THR A 68 -3.77 -1.84 -9.90
CA THR A 68 -5.04 -1.42 -10.50
C THR A 68 -5.16 -1.92 -11.94
N GLU A 69 -6.23 -1.57 -12.65
CA GLU A 69 -6.44 -1.96 -14.04
C GLU A 69 -5.35 -1.43 -14.99
N ILE A 70 -4.70 -0.32 -14.63
CA ILE A 70 -3.70 0.36 -15.47
C ILE A 70 -2.28 0.34 -14.89
N ALA A 71 -2.10 -0.10 -13.63
CA ALA A 71 -0.85 0.02 -12.89
C ALA A 71 -0.38 -1.31 -12.31
N THR A 72 0.90 -1.62 -12.47
CA THR A 72 1.58 -2.83 -12.00
C THR A 72 2.78 -2.46 -11.13
N LEU A 73 2.92 -3.13 -9.98
CA LEU A 73 4.06 -3.00 -9.08
C LEU A 73 5.14 -4.00 -9.47
N ASN A 74 6.36 -3.53 -9.75
CA ASN A 74 7.51 -4.39 -9.93
C ASN A 74 8.01 -4.89 -8.56
N VAL A 75 7.94 -6.20 -8.34
CA VAL A 75 8.37 -6.87 -7.10
C VAL A 75 9.60 -7.75 -7.33
N THR A 76 10.32 -7.54 -8.42
CA THR A 76 11.56 -8.24 -8.72
C THR A 76 12.61 -7.89 -7.67
N LEU A 77 13.26 -8.91 -7.11
CA LEU A 77 14.41 -8.74 -6.22
C LEU A 77 15.57 -8.11 -7.00
N VAL A 78 16.17 -7.06 -6.43
CA VAL A 78 17.23 -6.29 -7.10
C VAL A 78 18.64 -6.73 -6.67
N ASP A 79 18.73 -7.35 -5.50
CA ASP A 79 19.97 -7.89 -4.94
C ASP A 79 19.68 -9.18 -4.14
N ASP A 80 20.73 -9.87 -3.73
CA ASP A 80 20.65 -11.01 -2.83
C ASP A 80 20.12 -10.56 -1.45
N PRO A 81 19.40 -11.44 -0.71
CA PRO A 81 18.94 -11.11 0.65
C PRO A 81 20.11 -10.72 1.55
N ASP A 82 20.00 -9.57 2.22
CA ASP A 82 20.99 -9.13 3.20
C ASP A 82 20.65 -9.71 4.58
N PHE A 83 21.65 -10.30 5.23
CA PHE A 83 21.51 -10.95 6.52
C PHE A 83 22.25 -10.16 7.58
N SER A 84 21.50 -9.54 8.48
CA SER A 84 22.05 -8.90 9.66
C SER A 84 22.00 -9.83 10.88
N GLY A 85 22.53 -9.37 12.01
CA GLY A 85 22.45 -10.13 13.27
C GLY A 85 21.02 -10.35 13.79
N SER A 86 20.02 -9.63 13.27
CA SER A 86 18.64 -9.69 13.74
C SER A 86 17.55 -9.50 12.67
N SER A 87 17.92 -9.28 11.40
CA SER A 87 16.99 -9.11 10.28
C SER A 87 17.45 -9.87 9.04
N VAL A 88 16.47 -10.17 8.19
CA VAL A 88 16.70 -10.54 6.79
C VAL A 88 16.03 -9.47 5.96
N ASP A 89 16.81 -8.77 5.16
CA ASP A 89 16.35 -7.64 4.36
C ASP A 89 16.27 -8.05 2.88
N LEU A 90 15.13 -7.78 2.27
CA LEU A 90 14.82 -8.12 0.87
C LEU A 90 14.54 -6.83 0.11
N GLU A 91 15.42 -6.46 -0.81
CA GLU A 91 15.24 -5.29 -1.66
C GLU A 91 14.53 -5.68 -2.95
N ILE A 92 13.47 -4.94 -3.28
CA ILE A 92 12.72 -5.07 -4.54
C ILE A 92 12.75 -3.75 -5.29
N ASP A 93 12.55 -3.80 -6.61
CA ASP A 93 12.49 -2.60 -7.46
C ASP A 93 11.40 -1.63 -6.97
N GLY A 94 10.21 -2.15 -6.69
CA GLY A 94 9.13 -1.43 -6.02
C GLY A 94 8.47 -0.30 -6.84
N LEU A 95 8.93 -0.03 -8.06
CA LEU A 95 8.34 1.01 -8.90
C LEU A 95 7.03 0.53 -9.54
N ILE A 96 6.14 1.50 -9.76
CA ILE A 96 4.85 1.26 -10.40
C ILE A 96 4.93 1.68 -11.87
N SER A 97 4.63 0.76 -12.77
CA SER A 97 4.62 0.96 -14.22
C SER A 97 3.22 0.80 -14.82
N SER A 98 3.06 1.26 -16.06
CA SER A 98 1.88 0.96 -16.86
C SER A 98 1.86 -0.53 -17.21
N LYS A 99 0.70 -1.17 -17.12
CA LYS A 99 0.52 -2.62 -17.35
C LYS A 99 1.01 -3.10 -18.74
N ASN A 100 1.11 -2.21 -19.72
CA ASN A 100 1.48 -2.53 -21.10
C ASN A 100 2.89 -2.07 -21.49
N GLU A 101 3.64 -1.45 -20.59
CA GLU A 101 5.03 -1.04 -20.86
C GLU A 101 6.01 -1.98 -20.19
N VAL A 102 7.03 -2.39 -20.96
CA VAL A 102 8.21 -3.02 -20.40
C VAL A 102 8.97 -1.93 -19.65
N ALA A 103 9.01 -2.02 -18.32
CA ALA A 103 9.69 -1.05 -17.47
C ALA A 103 11.15 -0.88 -17.92
N HIS A 104 11.50 0.29 -18.45
CA HIS A 104 12.89 0.68 -18.63
C HIS A 104 13.42 1.16 -17.27
N THR A 105 14.04 0.25 -16.51
CA THR A 105 14.58 0.56 -15.18
C THR A 105 15.89 1.34 -15.29
N THR A 106 15.85 2.66 -15.14
CA THR A 106 17.02 3.40 -14.65
C THR A 106 17.11 3.16 -13.14
N HIS A 107 17.87 2.14 -12.76
CA HIS A 107 18.03 1.75 -11.37
C HIS A 107 18.93 2.75 -10.65
N ASN A 108 18.32 3.59 -9.80
CA ASN A 108 19.05 4.42 -8.86
C ASN A 108 18.85 3.78 -7.49
N HIS A 109 19.84 3.01 -7.01
CA HIS A 109 19.80 2.47 -5.65
C HIS A 109 19.64 3.61 -4.65
N ARG A 110 18.58 3.52 -3.84
CA ARG A 110 18.33 4.44 -2.74
C ARG A 110 18.60 3.70 -1.45
N LEU A 111 19.75 3.96 -0.85
CA LEU A 111 20.11 3.40 0.44
C LEU A 111 19.16 3.93 1.52
N LEU A 112 18.49 3.01 2.20
CA LEU A 112 17.74 3.28 3.41
C LEU A 112 18.76 3.61 4.53
N GLN A 113 18.75 4.83 5.06
CA GLN A 113 19.58 5.22 6.21
C GLN A 113 19.18 4.46 7.50
N ASP A 114 20.15 3.96 8.27
CA ASP A 114 19.93 3.19 9.51
C ASP A 114 19.12 3.90 10.62
N SER A 115 18.83 5.20 10.49
CA SER A 115 18.12 5.98 11.51
C SER A 115 16.61 5.68 11.62
N PHE A 116 16.06 4.75 10.84
CA PHE A 116 14.62 4.45 10.81
C PHE A 116 14.24 3.33 11.78
N ALA A 117 14.36 3.60 13.07
CA ALA A 117 13.91 2.67 14.08
C ALA A 117 12.38 2.70 14.17
N CYS A 118 11.72 1.60 13.74
CA CYS A 118 10.47 1.19 14.37
C CYS A 118 10.69 1.29 15.88
N LYS A 119 9.83 2.01 16.61
CA LYS A 119 10.03 2.26 18.05
C LYS A 119 10.00 1.00 18.94
N GLU A 120 9.90 -0.18 18.35
CA GLU A 120 9.90 -1.46 19.03
C GLU A 120 10.86 -2.40 18.30
N ALA A 121 11.76 -3.01 19.07
CA ALA A 121 12.56 -4.15 18.65
C ALA A 121 11.72 -5.44 18.44
N ASP A 122 10.38 -5.34 18.52
CA ASP A 122 9.46 -6.47 18.67
C ASP A 122 8.49 -6.66 17.48
N LYS A 123 8.66 -5.94 16.36
CA LYS A 123 7.80 -6.12 15.17
C LYS A 123 8.40 -7.14 14.20
N MET A 124 7.59 -8.08 13.74
CA MET A 124 8.01 -9.19 12.87
C MET A 124 8.37 -8.76 11.44
N VAL A 125 7.75 -7.73 10.90
CA VAL A 125 7.97 -7.25 9.54
C VAL A 125 8.11 -5.74 9.47
N ARG A 126 9.04 -5.28 8.63
CA ARG A 126 9.22 -3.89 8.25
C ARG A 126 9.08 -3.77 6.74
N ILE A 127 8.21 -2.87 6.28
CA ILE A 127 8.05 -2.55 4.86
C ILE A 127 8.45 -1.09 4.67
N SER A 128 9.45 -0.83 3.84
CA SER A 128 9.93 0.51 3.51
C SER A 128 9.61 0.85 2.06
N LEU A 129 9.05 2.04 1.84
CA LEU A 129 8.73 2.57 0.51
C LEU A 129 9.39 3.93 0.33
N HIS A 130 10.21 4.07 -0.71
CA HIS A 130 10.77 5.36 -1.09
C HIS A 130 9.70 6.24 -1.78
N GLU A 131 9.86 7.56 -1.75
CA GLU A 131 8.94 8.49 -2.40
C GLU A 131 8.83 8.28 -3.92
N ASP A 132 9.86 7.67 -4.54
CA ASP A 132 9.85 7.27 -5.95
C ASP A 132 8.73 6.24 -6.26
N VAL A 133 8.27 5.46 -5.28
CA VAL A 133 7.12 4.55 -5.45
C VAL A 133 5.83 5.36 -5.67
N LEU A 134 5.61 6.40 -4.87
CA LEU A 134 4.46 7.29 -5.05
C LEU A 134 4.61 8.16 -6.31
N GLY A 135 5.83 8.58 -6.63
CA GLY A 135 6.15 9.33 -7.85
C GLY A 135 5.92 8.52 -9.13
N SER A 136 6.33 7.26 -9.15
CA SER A 136 6.06 6.35 -10.28
C SER A 136 4.56 6.07 -10.43
N ALA A 137 3.84 5.84 -9.33
CA ALA A 137 2.38 5.73 -9.36
C ALA A 137 1.72 6.98 -9.97
N SER A 138 2.10 8.17 -9.49
CA SER A 138 1.61 9.45 -10.00
C SER A 138 1.84 9.59 -11.51
N SER A 139 3.01 9.18 -11.99
CA SER A 139 3.37 9.23 -13.42
C SER A 139 2.44 8.37 -14.27
N VAL A 140 2.17 7.12 -13.86
CA VAL A 140 1.27 6.21 -14.58
C VAL A 140 -0.14 6.79 -14.74
N TYR A 141 -0.70 7.36 -13.67
CA TYR A 141 -2.04 7.96 -13.72
C TYR A 141 -2.10 9.25 -14.55
N PHE A 142 -1.01 10.04 -14.52
CA PHE A 142 -0.89 11.25 -15.31
C PHE A 142 -0.80 10.93 -16.81
N GLU A 143 0.09 10.02 -17.20
CA GLU A 143 0.30 9.59 -18.58
C GLU A 143 -0.93 8.89 -19.17
N ALA A 144 -1.66 8.13 -18.35
CA ALA A 144 -2.93 7.53 -18.73
C ALA A 144 -4.10 8.54 -18.84
N SER A 145 -3.84 9.84 -18.64
CA SER A 145 -4.83 10.92 -18.68
C SER A 145 -6.03 10.65 -17.75
N LYS A 146 -5.79 10.04 -16.57
CA LYS A 146 -6.84 9.72 -15.58
C LYS A 146 -6.98 10.78 -14.48
N MET A 147 -6.11 11.77 -14.45
CA MET A 147 -6.13 12.85 -13.45
C MET A 147 -6.93 14.06 -13.92
N HIS A 148 -8.23 13.86 -14.15
CA HIS A 148 -9.16 14.93 -14.49
C HIS A 148 -10.46 14.80 -13.70
N TRP A 149 -11.12 15.93 -13.43
CA TRP A 149 -12.41 15.97 -12.76
C TRP A 149 -13.25 17.13 -13.30
N MET A 150 -14.45 16.81 -13.76
CA MET A 150 -15.47 17.80 -14.09
C MET A 150 -16.38 18.04 -12.89
N ILE A 151 -16.42 19.28 -12.41
CA ILE A 151 -17.37 19.74 -11.40
C ILE A 151 -18.53 20.41 -12.14
N ASP A 152 -19.72 19.88 -11.92
CA ASP A 152 -20.96 20.31 -12.56
C ASP A 152 -21.96 20.84 -11.53
N LYS A 153 -23.12 21.27 -12.01
CA LYS A 153 -24.22 21.77 -11.18
C LYS A 153 -24.74 20.78 -10.15
N ALA A 154 -24.63 19.48 -10.41
CA ALA A 154 -25.01 18.45 -9.45
C ALA A 154 -24.07 18.44 -8.23
N SER A 155 -22.84 18.92 -8.41
CA SER A 155 -21.79 18.97 -7.40
C SER A 155 -21.82 20.27 -6.57
N ASP A 156 -22.16 21.43 -7.16
CA ASP A 156 -22.34 22.70 -6.45
C ASP A 156 -23.33 23.64 -7.19
N GLN A 157 -24.54 23.83 -6.66
CA GLN A 157 -25.56 24.61 -7.37
C GLN A 157 -25.27 26.13 -7.36
N THR A 158 -24.50 26.63 -6.42
CA THR A 158 -24.37 28.08 -6.18
C THR A 158 -23.34 28.75 -7.09
N LEU A 159 -22.28 28.01 -7.42
CA LEU A 159 -21.18 28.50 -8.27
C LEU A 159 -21.29 28.01 -9.72
N MET A 160 -22.16 27.05 -10.02
CA MET A 160 -22.26 26.44 -11.36
C MET A 160 -23.31 27.12 -12.27
N ASN A 161 -23.54 28.42 -12.06
CA ASN A 161 -24.35 29.25 -12.95
C ASN A 161 -23.75 30.65 -13.06
N THR A 162 -23.70 31.19 -14.27
CA THR A 162 -23.18 32.54 -14.57
C THR A 162 -23.81 33.66 -13.75
N ALA A 163 -25.06 33.50 -13.29
CA ALA A 163 -25.71 34.46 -12.40
C ALA A 163 -24.96 34.65 -11.07
N GLY A 164 -24.38 33.58 -10.52
CA GLY A 164 -23.54 33.62 -9.31
C GLY A 164 -22.23 34.39 -9.51
N TRP A 165 -21.78 34.51 -10.77
CA TRP A 165 -20.54 35.19 -11.15
C TRP A 165 -20.75 36.64 -11.55
N ARG A 166 -21.99 37.15 -11.56
CA ARG A 166 -22.32 38.51 -12.03
C ARG A 166 -21.50 39.62 -11.38
N PHE A 167 -21.14 39.47 -10.10
CA PHE A 167 -20.35 40.46 -9.36
C PHE A 167 -18.85 40.15 -9.32
N ILE A 168 -18.44 38.99 -9.81
CA ILE A 168 -17.05 38.50 -9.76
C ILE A 168 -16.42 38.66 -11.15
N VAL A 169 -17.13 38.17 -12.17
CA VAL A 169 -16.77 38.27 -13.59
C VAL A 169 -17.97 38.83 -14.35
N PRO A 170 -18.21 40.15 -14.32
CA PRO A 170 -19.39 40.74 -14.95
C PRO A 170 -19.48 40.47 -16.45
N GLN A 171 -18.34 40.32 -17.15
CA GLN A 171 -18.31 40.03 -18.58
C GLN A 171 -18.84 38.62 -18.91
N LEU A 172 -18.59 37.65 -18.04
CA LEU A 172 -19.13 36.29 -18.17
C LEU A 172 -20.67 36.32 -18.20
N TYR A 173 -21.27 37.03 -17.25
CA TYR A 173 -22.72 37.15 -17.17
C TYR A 173 -23.32 37.97 -18.33
N LYS A 174 -22.61 38.98 -18.83
CA LYS A 174 -23.08 39.79 -19.96
C LYS A 174 -23.12 38.98 -21.26
N MET A 175 -22.12 38.15 -21.51
CA MET A 175 -22.05 37.32 -22.72
C MET A 175 -22.97 36.10 -22.62
N TYR A 176 -23.05 35.48 -21.44
CA TYR A 176 -23.81 34.25 -21.21
C TYR A 176 -24.74 34.40 -19.99
N PRO A 177 -25.86 35.15 -20.10
CA PRO A 177 -26.73 35.42 -18.96
C PRO A 177 -27.49 34.17 -18.50
N ASN A 178 -27.38 33.81 -17.21
CA ASN A 178 -28.06 32.68 -16.55
C ASN A 178 -27.74 31.28 -17.11
N HIS A 179 -26.66 31.14 -17.88
CA HIS A 179 -26.18 29.85 -18.36
C HIS A 179 -25.52 29.04 -17.24
N ASP A 180 -25.62 27.71 -17.33
CA ASP A 180 -24.95 26.78 -16.42
C ASP A 180 -23.44 26.70 -16.76
N LEU A 181 -22.65 26.40 -15.73
CA LEU A 181 -21.19 26.32 -15.82
C LEU A 181 -20.70 24.92 -15.43
N ASN A 182 -19.64 24.48 -16.09
CA ASN A 182 -18.82 23.35 -15.66
C ASN A 182 -17.40 23.84 -15.38
N LEU A 183 -16.77 23.29 -14.34
CA LEU A 183 -15.34 23.46 -14.10
C LEU A 183 -14.62 22.17 -14.45
N ASN A 184 -13.78 22.22 -15.47
CA ASN A 184 -12.91 21.11 -15.83
C ASN A 184 -11.54 21.29 -15.19
N LEU A 185 -11.23 20.46 -14.20
CA LEU A 185 -9.94 20.40 -13.54
C LEU A 185 -9.13 19.28 -14.18
N SER A 186 -8.00 19.61 -14.78
CA SER A 186 -7.11 18.62 -15.41
C SER A 186 -5.67 18.86 -14.98
N VAL A 187 -5.00 17.84 -14.45
CA VAL A 187 -3.59 17.93 -14.08
C VAL A 187 -2.74 18.27 -15.31
N SER A 188 -1.91 19.30 -15.22
CA SER A 188 -1.18 19.87 -16.37
C SER A 188 0.25 19.36 -16.50
N SER A 189 0.82 18.84 -15.42
CA SER A 189 2.08 18.09 -15.43
C SER A 189 2.12 17.10 -14.27
N ASN A 190 3.01 16.10 -14.34
CA ASN A 190 3.11 15.07 -13.30
C ASN A 190 3.23 15.69 -11.89
N PRO A 191 2.33 15.34 -10.95
CA PRO A 191 2.40 15.82 -9.58
C PRO A 191 3.70 15.42 -8.89
N THR A 192 4.23 16.33 -8.07
CA THR A 192 5.41 16.05 -7.25
C THR A 192 4.97 15.62 -5.86
N ILE A 193 5.39 14.43 -5.44
CA ILE A 193 5.12 13.90 -4.10
C ILE A 193 6.44 13.84 -3.34
N LYS A 194 6.46 14.42 -2.13
CA LYS A 194 7.62 14.43 -1.25
C LYS A 194 7.27 13.93 0.13
N ILE A 195 8.05 12.98 0.65
CA ILE A 195 7.82 12.45 1.99
C ILE A 195 8.68 13.25 2.97
N LYS A 196 8.04 13.90 3.94
CA LYS A 196 8.69 14.59 5.05
C LYS A 196 8.34 13.91 6.37
N LYS A 197 9.02 14.33 7.44
CA LYS A 197 8.72 13.87 8.80
C LYS A 197 7.23 14.02 9.12
N GLN A 198 6.56 12.90 9.37
CA GLN A 198 5.13 12.78 9.74
C GLN A 198 4.11 13.22 8.68
N GLN A 199 4.52 13.61 7.46
CA GLN A 199 3.58 14.08 6.44
C GLN A 199 4.08 13.83 5.03
N ILE A 200 3.16 13.55 4.13
CA ILE A 200 3.41 13.47 2.69
C ILE A 200 2.96 14.81 2.10
N ILE A 201 3.80 15.46 1.31
CA ILE A 201 3.48 16.73 0.66
C ILE A 201 3.29 16.47 -0.83
N ALA A 202 2.13 16.84 -1.35
CA ALA A 202 1.83 16.80 -2.77
C ALA A 202 1.77 18.21 -3.36
N GLN A 203 2.43 18.41 -4.50
CA GLN A 203 2.32 19.60 -5.32
C GLN A 203 1.68 19.20 -6.66
N ILE A 204 0.48 19.72 -6.89
CA ILE A 204 -0.41 19.31 -7.98
C ILE A 204 -0.64 20.51 -8.90
N PRO A 205 0.12 20.61 -10.01
CA PRO A 205 -0.15 21.58 -11.05
C PRO A 205 -1.31 21.12 -11.92
N LEU A 206 -2.32 21.98 -12.10
CA LEU A 206 -3.51 21.68 -12.88
C LEU A 206 -4.00 22.92 -13.63
N ASP A 207 -4.71 22.67 -14.73
CA ASP A 207 -5.49 23.67 -15.44
C ASP A 207 -6.95 23.57 -14.98
N VAL A 208 -7.53 24.72 -14.63
CA VAL A 208 -8.97 24.88 -14.39
C VAL A 208 -9.56 25.61 -15.57
N VAL A 209 -10.38 24.92 -16.35
CA VAL A 209 -11.14 25.51 -17.45
C VAL A 209 -12.57 25.75 -16.99
N ILE A 210 -13.05 26.97 -17.19
CA ILE A 210 -14.46 27.34 -16.98
C ILE A 210 -15.16 27.16 -18.32
N ASP A 211 -16.10 26.22 -18.38
CA ASP A 211 -16.92 25.94 -19.54
C ASP A 211 -18.33 26.49 -19.31
N VAL A 212 -18.87 27.22 -20.29
CA VAL A 212 -20.26 27.63 -20.31
C VAL A 212 -21.05 26.62 -21.11
N LEU A 213 -22.18 26.17 -20.57
CA LEU A 213 -23.14 25.35 -21.30
C LEU A 213 -24.12 26.26 -22.06
N ASP A 214 -23.88 26.49 -23.35
CA ASP A 214 -24.72 27.27 -24.26
C ASP A 214 -25.58 26.34 -25.14
N GLY A 215 -26.82 26.11 -24.73
CA GLY A 215 -27.66 25.06 -25.29
C GLY A 215 -27.09 23.67 -25.01
N GLU A 216 -26.70 22.94 -26.07
CA GLU A 216 -26.03 21.63 -25.97
C GLU A 216 -24.50 21.73 -26.17
N GLU A 217 -23.97 22.93 -26.40
CA GLU A 217 -22.54 23.15 -26.65
C GLU A 217 -21.80 23.55 -25.37
N LEU A 218 -20.64 22.94 -25.14
CA LEU A 218 -19.70 23.31 -24.08
C LEU A 218 -18.68 24.29 -24.64
N VAL A 219 -18.78 25.55 -24.23
CA VAL A 219 -17.92 26.64 -24.70
C VAL A 219 -16.87 26.99 -23.63
N PRO A 220 -15.58 26.67 -23.84
CA PRO A 220 -14.52 27.00 -22.89
C PRO A 220 -14.24 28.51 -22.93
N VAL A 221 -14.42 29.21 -21.82
CA VAL A 221 -14.35 30.69 -21.77
C VAL A 221 -13.12 31.23 -21.07
N VAL A 222 -12.55 30.47 -20.13
CA VAL A 222 -11.38 30.86 -19.33
C VAL A 222 -10.55 29.64 -19.00
N CYS A 223 -9.22 29.76 -19.03
CA CYS A 223 -8.31 28.77 -18.46
C CYS A 223 -7.34 29.40 -17.45
N ILE A 224 -7.28 28.77 -16.28
CA ILE A 224 -6.47 29.22 -15.15
C ILE A 224 -5.51 28.11 -14.76
N TYR A 225 -4.22 28.41 -14.83
CA TYR A 225 -3.19 27.53 -14.29
C TYR A 225 -3.19 27.66 -12.76
N THR A 226 -3.28 26.52 -12.07
CA THR A 226 -3.36 26.46 -10.61
C THR A 226 -2.35 25.45 -10.09
N VAL A 227 -1.55 25.84 -9.10
CA VAL A 227 -0.69 24.90 -8.37
C VAL A 227 -1.22 24.75 -6.96
N ILE A 228 -1.70 23.55 -6.63
CA ILE A 228 -2.19 23.20 -5.30
C ILE A 228 -1.07 22.54 -4.51
N ARG A 229 -0.85 22.99 -3.27
CA ARG A 229 0.01 22.30 -2.31
C ARG A 229 -0.84 21.77 -1.17
N ALA A 230 -0.70 20.48 -0.92
CA ALA A 230 -1.46 19.77 0.10
C ALA A 230 -0.55 18.87 0.93
N SER A 231 -0.89 18.70 2.20
CA SER A 231 -0.29 17.69 3.07
C SER A 231 -1.27 16.54 3.27
N VAL A 232 -0.74 15.32 3.28
CA VAL A 232 -1.49 14.10 3.53
C VAL A 232 -0.91 13.45 4.79
N SER A 233 -1.77 13.25 5.78
CA SER A 233 -1.50 12.41 6.93
C SER A 233 -2.08 11.04 6.63
N ALA A 234 -1.26 9.99 6.70
CA ALA A 234 -1.69 8.62 6.48
C ALA A 234 -1.61 7.82 7.77
N GLU A 235 -2.52 6.86 7.90
CA GLU A 235 -2.59 5.95 9.02
C GLU A 235 -2.86 4.53 8.50
N ILE A 236 -2.49 3.54 9.30
CA ILE A 236 -2.80 2.15 9.01
C ILE A 236 -3.65 1.58 10.13
N SER A 237 -4.79 1.02 9.77
CA SER A 237 -5.71 0.36 10.70
C SER A 237 -6.26 -0.90 10.05
N GLN A 238 -6.21 -2.03 10.75
CA GLN A 238 -6.73 -3.30 10.27
C GLN A 238 -6.26 -3.68 8.85
N ASN A 239 -4.99 -3.40 8.52
CA ASN A 239 -4.39 -3.68 7.20
C ASN A 239 -4.93 -2.80 6.04
N VAL A 240 -5.64 -1.73 6.38
CA VAL A 240 -6.07 -0.67 5.45
C VAL A 240 -5.21 0.56 5.71
N VAL A 241 -4.60 1.10 4.66
CA VAL A 241 -3.93 2.40 4.69
C VAL A 241 -4.93 3.47 4.28
N SER A 242 -5.32 4.33 5.20
CA SER A 242 -6.18 5.48 4.95
C SER A 242 -5.38 6.77 5.00
N GLY A 243 -5.94 7.83 4.41
CA GLY A 243 -5.31 9.14 4.38
C GLY A 243 -6.29 10.26 4.60
N VAL A 244 -5.78 11.37 5.15
CA VAL A 244 -6.49 12.64 5.26
C VAL A 244 -5.63 13.72 4.64
N LEU A 245 -6.16 14.33 3.59
CA LEU A 245 -5.59 15.46 2.89
C LEU A 245 -6.02 16.78 3.56
N LYS A 246 -5.05 17.67 3.71
CA LYS A 246 -5.21 19.04 4.17
C LYS A 246 -4.61 19.99 3.12
N LEU A 247 -5.40 20.98 2.71
CA LEU A 247 -4.91 22.05 1.85
C LEU A 247 -3.91 22.92 2.62
N MET A 248 -2.72 23.14 2.05
CA MET A 248 -1.72 24.06 2.61
C MET A 248 -1.90 25.44 2.01
N ASP A 249 -1.65 25.55 0.70
CA ASP A 249 -1.76 26.78 -0.08
C ASP A 249 -2.01 26.43 -1.55
N PHE A 250 -2.35 27.45 -2.33
CA PHE A 250 -2.45 27.32 -3.78
C PHE A 250 -2.11 28.65 -4.44
N THR A 251 -1.64 28.59 -5.68
CA THR A 251 -1.37 29.76 -6.52
C THR A 251 -2.15 29.63 -7.82
N MET A 252 -2.55 30.76 -8.39
CA MET A 252 -3.32 30.81 -9.63
C MET A 252 -2.74 31.88 -10.57
N SER A 253 -2.65 31.56 -11.86
CA SER A 253 -2.33 32.51 -12.92
C SER A 253 -3.23 32.29 -14.12
N LEU A 254 -3.67 33.38 -14.74
CA LEU A 254 -4.48 33.31 -15.95
C LEU A 254 -3.62 32.81 -17.11
N LYS A 255 -4.06 31.75 -17.82
CA LYS A 255 -3.43 31.33 -19.08
C LYS A 255 -4.04 32.08 -20.25
N TRP A 256 -5.36 32.06 -20.34
CA TRP A 256 -6.11 32.76 -21.39
C TRP A 256 -7.56 33.00 -20.94
N SER A 257 -8.20 33.99 -21.58
CA SER A 257 -9.61 34.35 -21.34
C SER A 257 -10.24 34.88 -22.63
N HIS A 258 -11.40 34.33 -23.00
CA HIS A 258 -12.21 34.83 -24.11
C HIS A 258 -13.24 35.89 -23.68
N ILE A 259 -13.33 36.15 -22.37
CA ILE A 259 -14.27 37.10 -21.76
C ILE A 259 -13.56 38.37 -21.24
N GLY A 260 -12.31 38.57 -21.65
CA GLY A 260 -11.46 39.70 -21.27
C GLY A 260 -10.74 39.53 -19.93
N ASP A 261 -10.29 40.64 -19.36
CA ASP A 261 -9.47 40.63 -18.15
C ASP A 261 -10.26 40.18 -16.92
N LEU A 262 -9.59 39.38 -16.08
CA LEU A 262 -10.16 38.78 -14.88
C LEU A 262 -9.50 39.36 -13.63
N HIS A 263 -10.32 39.74 -12.66
CA HIS A 263 -9.84 40.12 -11.33
C HIS A 263 -9.45 38.87 -10.55
N MET A 264 -8.21 38.39 -10.74
CA MET A 264 -7.75 37.10 -10.20
C MET A 264 -7.93 36.93 -8.69
N HIS A 265 -7.86 38.01 -7.90
CA HIS A 265 -8.09 37.95 -6.46
C HIS A 265 -9.52 37.50 -6.08
N LEU A 266 -10.53 37.90 -6.88
CA LEU A 266 -11.91 37.45 -6.69
C LEU A 266 -12.06 35.97 -7.02
N ILE A 267 -11.45 35.54 -8.13
CA ILE A 267 -11.45 34.13 -8.55
C ILE A 267 -10.75 33.24 -7.53
N GLN A 268 -9.63 33.72 -6.98
CA GLN A 268 -8.90 33.03 -5.92
C GLN A 268 -9.76 32.83 -4.66
N THR A 269 -10.64 33.78 -4.35
CA THR A 269 -11.55 33.67 -3.20
C THR A 269 -12.59 32.58 -3.41
N ILE A 270 -13.17 32.50 -4.61
CA ILE A 270 -14.09 31.42 -4.99
C ILE A 270 -13.37 30.08 -4.94
N MET A 271 -12.20 29.98 -5.60
CA MET A 271 -11.42 28.75 -5.66
C MET A 271 -11.01 28.27 -4.26
N SER A 272 -10.63 29.18 -3.36
CA SER A 272 -10.35 28.85 -1.96
C SER A 272 -11.55 28.19 -1.28
N THR A 273 -12.76 28.72 -1.50
CA THR A 273 -14.01 28.16 -0.97
C THR A 273 -14.28 26.79 -1.60
N THR A 274 -14.28 26.67 -2.93
CA THR A 274 -14.52 25.42 -3.66
C THR A 274 -13.53 24.31 -3.25
N LEU A 275 -12.25 24.66 -3.09
CA LEU A 275 -11.24 23.72 -2.61
C LEU A 275 -11.57 23.20 -1.22
N LYS A 276 -11.95 24.09 -0.30
CA LYS A 276 -12.22 23.72 1.11
C LYS A 276 -13.55 23.01 1.32
N THR A 277 -14.59 23.33 0.53
CA THR A 277 -15.95 22.83 0.77
C THR A 277 -16.37 21.68 -0.15
N VAL A 278 -15.77 21.56 -1.33
CA VAL A 278 -16.15 20.55 -2.34
C VAL A 278 -15.00 19.58 -2.59
N ILE A 279 -13.85 20.09 -3.03
CA ILE A 279 -12.76 19.24 -3.55
C ILE A 279 -12.06 18.47 -2.42
N VAL A 280 -11.58 19.15 -1.38
CA VAL A 280 -10.86 18.51 -0.27
C VAL A 280 -11.76 17.51 0.47
N PRO A 281 -13.02 17.82 0.82
CA PRO A 281 -13.93 16.84 1.42
C PRO A 281 -14.17 15.62 0.52
N TYR A 282 -14.37 15.80 -0.79
CA TYR A 282 -14.54 14.68 -1.71
C TYR A 282 -13.31 13.77 -1.75
N ILE A 283 -12.11 14.35 -1.84
CA ILE A 283 -10.87 13.59 -1.83
C ILE A 283 -10.69 12.86 -0.49
N ASN A 284 -10.98 13.51 0.64
CA ASN A 284 -10.93 12.88 1.96
C ASN A 284 -11.93 11.73 2.11
N LEU A 285 -13.11 11.81 1.50
CA LEU A 285 -14.05 10.69 1.46
C LEU A 285 -13.48 9.49 0.68
N LYS A 286 -12.66 9.73 -0.36
CA LYS A 286 -12.00 8.65 -1.12
C LYS A 286 -10.80 8.09 -0.37
N LEU A 287 -9.91 8.95 0.14
CA LEU A 287 -8.73 8.55 0.92
C LEU A 287 -9.10 7.88 2.24
N GLY A 288 -10.21 8.27 2.86
CA GLY A 288 -10.73 7.68 4.08
C GLY A 288 -11.26 6.25 3.91
N LYS A 289 -11.68 5.85 2.69
CA LYS A 289 -11.97 4.43 2.39
C LYS A 289 -10.71 3.57 2.49
N GLY A 290 -9.56 4.18 2.23
CA GLY A 290 -8.25 3.58 2.28
C GLY A 290 -7.99 2.53 1.20
N PHE A 291 -6.77 2.01 1.23
CA PHE A 291 -6.29 0.95 0.36
C PHE A 291 -5.93 -0.27 1.21
N GLN A 292 -6.53 -1.42 0.90
CA GLN A 292 -6.24 -2.68 1.57
C GLN A 292 -4.86 -3.19 1.14
N ILE A 293 -3.94 -3.37 2.08
CA ILE A 293 -2.67 -4.04 1.78
C ILE A 293 -2.96 -5.52 1.50
N PRO A 294 -2.50 -6.10 0.39
CA PRO A 294 -2.76 -7.50 0.08
C PRO A 294 -2.16 -8.42 1.16
N SER A 295 -2.90 -9.46 1.53
CA SER A 295 -2.37 -10.51 2.42
C SER A 295 -1.33 -11.34 1.67
N PHE A 296 -0.24 -11.70 2.35
CA PHE A 296 0.80 -12.53 1.78
C PHE A 296 0.68 -13.95 2.35
N HIS A 297 0.46 -14.94 1.48
CA HIS A 297 0.44 -16.37 1.82
C HIS A 297 -0.41 -16.73 3.07
N GLY A 298 -1.57 -16.10 3.21
CA GLY A 298 -2.47 -16.37 4.34
C GLY A 298 -2.05 -15.69 5.64
N TYR A 299 -1.23 -14.62 5.58
CA TYR A 299 -0.92 -13.76 6.72
C TYR A 299 -1.40 -12.32 6.48
N LYS A 300 -1.75 -11.63 7.56
CA LYS A 300 -2.10 -10.21 7.57
C LYS A 300 -1.23 -9.44 8.56
N LEU A 301 -1.11 -8.13 8.34
CA LEU A 301 -0.47 -7.23 9.28
C LEU A 301 -1.34 -7.07 10.54
N GLN A 302 -0.68 -7.07 11.69
CA GLN A 302 -1.25 -6.88 13.02
C GLN A 302 -0.47 -5.78 13.77
N ASP A 303 -1.19 -4.90 14.47
CA ASP A 303 -0.63 -3.79 15.24
C ASP A 303 0.39 -2.96 14.44
N ALA A 304 0.01 -2.67 13.19
CA ALA A 304 0.87 -1.97 12.25
C ALA A 304 1.01 -0.49 12.62
N GLN A 305 2.21 0.04 12.48
CA GLN A 305 2.56 1.44 12.67
C GLN A 305 3.00 2.03 11.34
N PHE A 306 2.50 3.22 11.01
CA PHE A 306 2.85 3.94 9.79
C PHE A 306 3.69 5.17 10.14
N ILE A 307 4.89 5.27 9.56
CA ILE A 307 5.88 6.31 9.86
C ILE A 307 6.35 6.95 8.56
N CYS A 308 6.35 8.29 8.49
CA CYS A 308 6.99 9.04 7.41
C CYS A 308 8.26 9.73 7.91
N SER A 309 9.37 9.56 7.19
CA SER A 309 10.62 10.28 7.43
C SER A 309 11.43 10.44 6.15
N ASP A 310 11.82 11.67 5.81
CA ASP A 310 12.88 12.00 4.87
C ASP A 310 12.96 11.12 3.61
N SER A 311 11.94 11.21 2.74
CA SER A 311 11.79 10.42 1.50
C SER A 311 11.30 8.99 1.66
N TRP A 312 11.05 8.51 2.89
CA TRP A 312 10.63 7.14 3.16
C TRP A 312 9.33 7.05 3.97
N ILE A 313 8.48 6.12 3.57
CA ILE A 313 7.40 5.56 4.39
C ILE A 313 7.88 4.23 4.95
N VAL A 314 7.68 4.01 6.24
CA VAL A 314 8.02 2.76 6.93
C VAL A 314 6.77 2.24 7.64
N ILE A 315 6.43 0.99 7.37
CA ILE A 315 5.36 0.25 8.03
C ILE A 315 6.00 -0.85 8.89
N CYS A 316 5.77 -0.79 10.20
CA CYS A 316 6.29 -1.77 11.16
C CYS A 316 5.12 -2.57 11.73
N SER A 317 5.14 -3.90 11.66
CA SER A 317 3.98 -4.70 12.07
C SER A 317 4.34 -6.11 12.53
N ASN A 318 3.47 -6.72 13.33
CA ASN A 318 3.45 -8.17 13.54
C ASN A 318 2.68 -8.85 12.41
N VAL A 319 2.90 -10.16 12.23
CA VAL A 319 2.11 -10.96 11.29
C VAL A 319 1.20 -11.91 12.04
N ALA A 320 -0.06 -12.00 11.61
CA ALA A 320 -1.02 -12.94 12.14
C ALA A 320 -1.58 -13.82 11.01
N PRO A 321 -1.82 -15.13 11.26
CA PRO A 321 -2.47 -15.98 10.30
C PRO A 321 -3.89 -15.45 9.98
N PHE A 322 -4.22 -15.45 8.70
CA PHE A 322 -5.53 -15.10 8.17
C PHE A 322 -6.51 -16.21 8.55
N SER A 323 -7.27 -15.99 9.62
CA SER A 323 -8.24 -16.97 10.10
C SER A 323 -9.40 -17.06 9.12
N ILE A 324 -9.37 -18.05 8.21
CA ILE A 324 -10.61 -18.54 7.62
C ILE A 324 -11.29 -19.32 8.74
N ILE A 325 -12.38 -18.78 9.29
CA ILE A 325 -13.30 -19.58 10.10
C ILE A 325 -13.87 -20.63 9.14
N LEU A 326 -13.21 -21.77 9.01
CA LEU A 326 -13.83 -22.96 8.44
C LEU A 326 -15.02 -23.27 9.36
N PRO A 327 -16.27 -23.35 8.85
CA PRO A 327 -17.38 -23.79 9.67
C PRO A 327 -16.99 -25.15 10.26
N ARG A 328 -17.06 -25.26 11.59
CA ARG A 328 -16.93 -26.53 12.29
C ARG A 328 -17.84 -27.52 11.58
N VAL A 329 -17.24 -28.52 10.93
CA VAL A 329 -17.97 -29.72 10.52
C VAL A 329 -18.48 -30.32 11.83
N VAL A 330 -19.75 -30.11 12.11
CA VAL A 330 -20.46 -30.85 13.15
C VAL A 330 -20.38 -32.30 12.73
N SER A 331 -19.56 -33.07 13.44
CA SER A 331 -19.55 -34.52 13.30
C SER A 331 -20.93 -35.00 13.75
N ILE A 332 -21.71 -35.47 12.80
CA ILE A 332 -22.93 -36.23 13.06
C ILE A 332 -22.45 -37.61 13.53
N ASN A 333 -22.58 -37.86 14.83
CA ASN A 333 -22.77 -39.21 15.38
C ASN A 333 -24.23 -39.32 15.79
#